data_AF-A0A949KZX4-F1
#
_entry.id   AF-A0A949KZX4-F1
#
_cell.length_a   1.000
_cell.length_b   1.000
_cell.length_c   1.000
_cell.angle_alpha   90.00
_cell.angle_beta   90.00
_cell.angle_gamma   90.00
#
_symmetry.space_group_name_H-M   'P 1'
#
loop_
_entity.id
_entity.type
_entity.pdbx_description
1 polymer ?
#
loop_
_entity_poly.entity_id
_entity_poly.type
_entity_poly.pdbx_seq_one_letter_code
_entity_poly.pdbx_strand_id
1 'polypeptide(L)'
;MLTIEDYIASRKKKDKLDEFDFQKHSENMGSVIKYVMEYFNTYLNLEDYSYEQVKTQQMIDKFKEGLIENYPTTHEFIITYFWSTKKRLDKLLSNAYNDIEDSDLFYLPEDDRKVAESVCKKKLGIAGTEELLNNLATMSKEYRQSQTDPPSLSDMKEIDNAVSDWVIEVY
;
A
#
# COMPACT_ATOMS: atom_id res chain seq x y z
N MET A 1 -13.16 -13.39 -5.84
CA MET A 1 -13.56 -13.42 -7.27
C MET A 1 -13.79 -14.89 -7.59
N LEU A 2 -14.94 -15.26 -8.14
CA LEU A 2 -15.21 -16.65 -8.55
C LEU A 2 -14.19 -17.01 -9.64
N THR A 3 -13.59 -18.21 -9.64
CA THR A 3 -12.69 -18.59 -10.74
C THR A 3 -13.48 -18.90 -12.01
N ILE A 4 -12.83 -18.86 -13.18
CA ILE A 4 -13.51 -19.17 -14.44
C ILE A 4 -13.96 -20.64 -14.47
N GLU A 5 -13.18 -21.52 -13.86
CA GLU A 5 -13.48 -22.94 -13.70
C GLU A 5 -14.73 -23.15 -12.85
N ASP A 6 -14.82 -22.48 -11.70
CA ASP A 6 -15.99 -22.53 -10.82
C ASP A 6 -17.25 -21.96 -11.51
N TYR A 7 -17.08 -20.89 -12.28
CA TYR A 7 -18.18 -20.29 -13.05
C TYR A 7 -18.71 -21.28 -14.09
N ILE A 8 -17.84 -21.85 -14.92
CA ILE A 8 -18.20 -22.81 -15.96
C ILE A 8 -18.85 -24.05 -15.33
N ALA A 9 -18.31 -24.58 -14.23
CA ALA A 9 -18.89 -25.71 -13.52
C ALA A 9 -20.31 -25.43 -13.02
N SER A 10 -20.54 -24.23 -12.46
CA SER A 10 -21.87 -23.80 -11.99
C SER A 10 -22.87 -23.67 -13.15
N ARG A 11 -22.43 -23.15 -14.31
CA ARG A 11 -23.25 -23.01 -15.52
C ARG A 11 -23.60 -24.36 -16.14
N LYS A 12 -22.61 -25.25 -16.29
CA LYS A 12 -22.83 -26.63 -16.78
C LYS A 12 -23.88 -27.37 -15.95
N LYS A 13 -23.80 -27.26 -14.62
CA LYS A 13 -24.77 -27.87 -13.70
C LYS A 13 -26.17 -27.27 -13.85
N LYS A 14 -26.26 -25.95 -13.99
CA LYS A 14 -27.54 -25.23 -14.14
C LYS A 14 -28.22 -25.56 -15.46
N ASP A 15 -27.45 -25.62 -16.54
CA ASP A 15 -27.95 -25.84 -17.90
C ASP A 15 -28.00 -27.34 -18.26
N LYS A 16 -27.61 -28.22 -17.32
CA LYS A 16 -27.53 -29.68 -17.47
C LYS A 16 -26.77 -30.11 -18.73
N LEU A 17 -25.63 -29.43 -18.97
CA LEU A 17 -24.77 -29.71 -20.11
C LEU A 17 -23.96 -30.99 -19.85
N ASP A 18 -24.12 -31.98 -20.72
CA ASP A 18 -23.25 -33.16 -20.76
C ASP A 18 -22.18 -32.96 -21.83
N GLU A 19 -20.99 -32.56 -21.41
CA GLU A 19 -19.86 -32.24 -22.32
C GLU A 19 -19.25 -33.46 -23.01
N PHE A 20 -19.59 -34.67 -22.55
CA PHE A 20 -19.08 -35.92 -23.10
C PHE A 20 -20.02 -36.55 -24.13
N ASP A 21 -21.19 -35.94 -24.39
CA ASP A 21 -22.08 -36.35 -25.48
C ASP A 21 -21.48 -35.99 -26.85
N PHE A 22 -20.94 -37.03 -27.51
CA PHE A 22 -20.28 -36.90 -28.81
C PHE A 22 -21.23 -36.49 -29.95
N GLN A 23 -22.55 -36.75 -29.83
CA GLN A 23 -23.51 -36.32 -30.85
C GLN A 23 -23.77 -34.82 -30.80
N LYS A 24 -23.52 -34.18 -29.65
CA LYS A 24 -23.70 -32.75 -29.42
C LYS A 24 -22.39 -31.98 -29.33
N HIS A 25 -21.29 -32.56 -29.80
CA HIS A 25 -19.94 -32.01 -29.66
C HIS A 25 -19.85 -30.52 -30.06
N SER A 26 -20.42 -30.15 -31.21
CA SER A 26 -20.42 -28.76 -31.71
C SER A 26 -21.24 -27.80 -30.82
N GLU A 27 -22.44 -28.22 -30.40
CA GLU A 27 -23.30 -27.43 -29.50
C GLU A 27 -22.69 -27.26 -28.11
N ASN A 28 -22.08 -28.32 -27.58
CA ASN A 28 -21.40 -28.31 -26.29
C ASN A 28 -20.21 -27.35 -26.30
N MET A 29 -19.40 -27.39 -27.37
CA MET A 29 -18.28 -26.48 -27.53
C MET A 29 -18.75 -25.02 -27.63
N GLY A 30 -19.80 -24.73 -28.40
CA GLY A 30 -20.40 -23.40 -28.48
C GLY A 30 -20.91 -22.91 -27.11
N SER A 31 -21.54 -23.79 -26.34
CA SER A 31 -22.07 -23.45 -25.00
C SER A 31 -20.95 -23.15 -24.00
N VAL A 32 -19.87 -23.92 -24.00
CA VAL A 32 -18.71 -23.67 -23.13
C VAL A 32 -18.01 -22.36 -23.50
N ILE A 33 -17.82 -22.09 -24.79
CA ILE A 33 -17.26 -20.81 -25.27
C ILE A 33 -18.16 -19.63 -24.83
N LYS A 34 -19.48 -19.80 -24.89
CA LYS A 34 -20.42 -18.79 -24.39
C LYS A 34 -20.26 -18.53 -22.90
N TYR A 35 -20.10 -19.57 -22.07
CA TYR A 35 -19.85 -19.39 -20.63
C TYR A 35 -18.55 -18.65 -20.34
N VAL A 36 -17.48 -18.94 -21.10
CA VAL A 36 -16.21 -18.21 -21.02
C VAL A 36 -16.41 -16.73 -21.35
N MET A 37 -17.07 -16.42 -22.47
CA MET A 37 -17.34 -15.03 -22.86
C MET A 37 -18.20 -14.30 -21.82
N GLU A 38 -19.26 -14.95 -21.31
CA GLU A 38 -20.10 -14.39 -20.24
C GLU A 38 -19.30 -14.11 -18.98
N TYR A 39 -18.40 -15.00 -18.58
CA TYR A 39 -17.53 -14.81 -17.42
C TYR A 39 -16.66 -13.56 -17.59
N PHE A 40 -15.98 -13.42 -18.73
CA PHE A 40 -15.13 -12.26 -18.98
C PHE A 40 -15.93 -10.97 -19.07
N ASN A 41 -17.09 -10.97 -19.73
CA ASN A 41 -17.94 -9.78 -19.81
C ASN A 41 -18.56 -9.38 -18.45
N THR A 42 -18.82 -10.35 -17.57
CA THR A 42 -19.47 -10.09 -16.27
C THR A 42 -18.46 -9.72 -15.19
N TYR A 43 -17.27 -10.33 -15.20
CA TYR A 43 -16.29 -10.21 -14.11
C TYR A 43 -14.98 -9.52 -14.53
N LEU A 44 -14.72 -9.36 -15.82
CA LEU A 44 -13.56 -8.67 -16.38
C LEU A 44 -14.01 -7.61 -17.39
N ASN A 45 -15.01 -6.81 -17.01
CA ASN A 45 -15.50 -5.74 -17.85
C ASN A 45 -14.49 -4.58 -17.90
N LEU A 46 -14.15 -4.11 -19.11
CA LEU A 46 -13.20 -3.01 -19.32
C LEU A 46 -13.66 -1.71 -18.62
N GLU A 47 -14.96 -1.51 -18.53
CA GLU A 47 -15.58 -0.38 -17.85
C GLU A 47 -15.34 -0.43 -16.33
N ASP A 48 -15.48 -1.61 -15.71
CA ASP A 48 -15.23 -1.79 -14.27
C ASP A 48 -13.73 -1.67 -13.94
N TYR A 49 -12.86 -2.18 -14.82
CA TYR A 49 -11.41 -2.01 -14.67
C TYR A 49 -11.00 -0.54 -14.77
N SER A 50 -11.55 0.19 -15.74
CA SER A 50 -11.40 1.65 -15.87
C SER A 50 -11.93 2.37 -14.62
N TYR A 51 -13.10 1.96 -14.11
CA TYR A 51 -13.69 2.53 -12.92
C TYR A 51 -12.82 2.34 -11.67
N GLU A 52 -12.28 1.14 -11.43
CA GLU A 52 -11.40 0.88 -10.29
C GLU A 52 -10.06 1.62 -10.40
N GLN A 53 -9.52 1.80 -11.62
CA GLN A 53 -8.37 2.67 -11.85
C GLN A 53 -8.68 4.14 -11.54
N VAL A 54 -9.80 4.66 -12.03
CA VAL A 54 -10.25 6.03 -11.75
C VAL A 54 -10.47 6.23 -10.25
N LYS A 55 -11.10 5.28 -9.57
CA LYS A 55 -11.34 5.31 -8.12
C LYS A 55 -10.02 5.25 -7.33
N THR A 56 -9.05 4.47 -7.79
CA THR A 56 -7.69 4.45 -7.21
C THR A 56 -7.02 5.81 -7.36
N GLN A 57 -7.08 6.39 -8.57
CA GLN A 57 -6.52 7.70 -8.85
C GLN A 57 -7.15 8.78 -7.98
N GLN A 58 -8.49 8.81 -7.89
CA GLN A 58 -9.22 9.72 -7.02
C GLN A 58 -8.84 9.57 -5.55
N MET A 59 -8.58 8.34 -5.08
CA MET A 59 -8.07 8.14 -3.73
C MET A 59 -6.69 8.72 -3.55
N ILE A 60 -5.77 8.49 -4.50
CA ILE A 60 -4.42 9.06 -4.47
C ILE A 60 -4.49 10.58 -4.43
N ASP A 61 -5.27 11.19 -5.31
CA ASP A 61 -5.39 12.65 -5.40
C ASP A 61 -5.85 13.26 -4.07
N LYS A 62 -6.71 12.56 -3.30
CA LYS A 62 -7.17 13.02 -1.98
C LYS A 62 -6.08 13.06 -0.91
N PHE A 63 -5.09 12.19 -0.96
CA PHE A 63 -4.03 12.12 0.06
C PHE A 63 -2.66 12.58 -0.44
N LYS A 64 -2.53 12.86 -1.74
CA LYS A 64 -1.27 13.21 -2.39
C LYS A 64 -0.65 14.48 -1.81
N GLU A 65 -1.45 15.52 -1.58
CA GLU A 65 -0.95 16.79 -1.03
C GLU A 65 -0.32 16.59 0.35
N GLY A 66 -1.01 15.89 1.26
CA GLY A 66 -0.46 15.56 2.57
C GLY A 66 0.75 14.63 2.52
N LEU A 67 0.87 13.78 1.50
CA LEU A 67 2.10 12.99 1.31
C LEU A 67 3.27 13.85 0.85
N ILE A 68 3.06 14.81 -0.05
CA ILE A 68 4.12 15.68 -0.54
C ILE A 68 4.68 16.53 0.62
N GLU A 69 3.80 16.99 1.51
CA GLU A 69 4.20 17.77 2.69
C GLU A 69 4.98 16.94 3.71
N ASN A 70 4.49 15.74 4.06
CA ASN A 70 5.10 14.91 5.11
C ASN A 70 6.24 14.00 4.63
N TYR A 71 6.30 13.70 3.32
CA TYR A 71 7.23 12.73 2.72
C TYR A 71 7.84 13.27 1.42
N PRO A 72 8.62 14.37 1.48
CA PRO A 72 9.09 15.08 0.28
C PRO A 72 9.90 14.18 -0.67
N THR A 73 10.66 13.22 -0.15
CA THR A 73 11.49 12.29 -0.93
C THR A 73 10.75 11.01 -1.27
N THR A 74 9.94 10.47 -0.35
CA THR A 74 9.35 9.14 -0.51
C THR A 74 7.90 9.12 -1.00
N HIS A 75 7.26 10.27 -1.23
CA HIS A 75 5.86 10.34 -1.68
C HIS A 75 5.59 9.55 -2.97
N GLU A 76 6.45 9.61 -3.99
CA GLU A 76 6.26 8.86 -5.24
C GLU A 76 6.30 7.34 -5.01
N PHE A 77 7.21 6.89 -4.13
CA PHE A 77 7.31 5.50 -3.73
C PHE A 77 6.03 5.03 -3.02
N ILE A 78 5.51 5.84 -2.08
CA ILE A 78 4.25 5.54 -1.37
C ILE A 78 3.07 5.43 -2.35
N ILE A 79 2.97 6.36 -3.31
CA ILE A 79 1.91 6.37 -4.32
C ILE A 79 2.00 5.13 -5.23
N THR A 80 3.20 4.81 -5.71
CA THR A 80 3.44 3.65 -6.59
C THR A 80 3.15 2.34 -5.87
N TYR A 81 3.53 2.24 -4.60
CA TYR A 81 3.22 1.08 -3.76
C TYR A 81 1.72 0.94 -3.51
N PHE A 82 1.02 2.05 -3.24
CA PHE A 82 -0.43 2.03 -3.08
C PHE A 82 -1.13 1.65 -4.39
N TRP A 83 -0.65 2.13 -5.55
CA TRP A 83 -1.23 1.80 -6.85
C TRP A 83 -1.27 0.29 -7.10
N SER A 84 -0.17 -0.40 -6.79
CA SER A 84 0.03 -1.83 -7.04
C SER A 84 -0.58 -2.73 -5.97
N THR A 85 -0.45 -2.38 -4.68
CA THR A 85 -0.85 -3.25 -3.56
C THR A 85 -2.16 -2.84 -2.89
N LYS A 86 -2.65 -1.62 -3.15
CA LYS A 86 -3.74 -0.94 -2.44
C LYS A 86 -3.51 -0.77 -0.93
N LYS A 87 -2.26 -0.92 -0.46
CA LYS A 87 -1.87 -0.74 0.95
C LYS A 87 -1.28 0.65 1.18
N ARG A 88 -1.74 1.30 2.26
CA ARG A 88 -1.34 2.65 2.66
C ARG A 88 -0.09 2.60 3.54
N LEU A 89 1.10 2.69 2.94
CA LEU A 89 2.37 2.62 3.68
C LEU A 89 2.47 3.70 4.76
N ASP A 90 1.95 4.89 4.51
CA ASP A 90 1.89 6.00 5.47
C ASP A 90 1.15 5.61 6.76
N LYS A 91 0.02 4.93 6.62
CA LYS A 91 -0.74 4.42 7.77
C LYS A 91 -0.05 3.23 8.43
N LEU A 92 0.55 2.34 7.65
CA LEU A 92 1.25 1.17 8.21
C LEU A 92 2.49 1.58 9.00
N LEU A 93 3.19 2.62 8.55
CA LEU A 93 4.34 3.20 9.21
C LEU A 93 3.92 3.90 10.52
N SER A 94 2.93 4.79 10.47
CA SER A 94 2.41 5.44 11.69
C SER A 94 1.92 4.41 12.73
N ASN A 95 1.23 3.36 12.27
CA ASN A 95 0.83 2.26 13.15
C ASN A 95 2.01 1.44 13.67
N ALA A 96 3.16 1.41 12.97
CA ALA A 96 4.35 0.72 13.45
C ALA A 96 5.05 1.54 14.55
N TYR A 97 5.06 2.87 14.45
CA TYR A 97 5.50 3.76 15.54
C TYR A 97 4.67 3.52 16.81
N ASN A 98 3.35 3.54 16.71
CA ASN A 98 2.46 3.28 17.87
C ASN A 98 2.64 1.89 18.52
N ASP A 99 3.14 0.91 17.78
CA ASP A 99 3.36 -0.46 18.29
C ASP A 99 4.74 -0.64 18.94
N ILE A 100 5.67 0.27 18.69
CA ILE A 100 7.04 0.18 19.17
C ILE A 100 7.14 1.00 20.46
N GLU A 101 7.48 0.33 21.56
CA GLU A 101 7.75 1.00 22.83
C GLU A 101 8.93 1.95 22.66
N ASP A 102 8.82 3.13 23.29
CA ASP A 102 9.82 4.21 23.22
C ASP A 102 10.14 4.72 21.80
N SER A 103 9.22 4.56 20.85
CA SER A 103 9.41 5.03 19.47
C SER A 103 9.69 6.53 19.35
N ASP A 104 9.26 7.31 20.35
CA ASP A 104 9.47 8.74 20.44
C ASP A 104 10.93 9.11 20.69
N LEU A 105 11.75 8.15 21.15
CA LEU A 105 13.18 8.32 21.41
C LEU A 105 14.07 7.93 20.21
N PHE A 106 13.47 7.67 19.05
CA PHE A 106 14.20 7.22 17.87
C PHE A 106 14.82 8.41 17.14
N TYR A 107 16.15 8.42 17.04
CA TYR A 107 16.89 9.51 16.39
C TYR A 107 17.96 9.02 15.43
N LEU A 108 18.34 7.75 15.49
CA LEU A 108 19.44 7.20 14.70
C LEU A 108 18.93 6.49 13.43
N PRO A 109 19.73 6.43 12.36
CA PRO A 109 19.40 5.68 11.15
C PRO A 109 19.12 4.19 11.41
N GLU A 110 19.74 3.61 12.45
CA GLU A 110 19.49 2.24 12.87
C GLU A 110 18.06 2.06 13.41
N ASP A 111 17.50 3.10 14.02
CA ASP A 111 16.13 3.09 14.53
C ASP A 111 15.12 3.16 13.38
N ASP A 112 15.40 3.97 12.35
CA ASP A 112 14.63 3.96 11.10
C ASP A 112 14.57 2.58 10.46
N ARG A 113 15.72 1.89 10.47
CA ARG A 113 15.83 0.55 9.92
C ARG A 113 15.02 -0.46 10.74
N LYS A 114 15.01 -0.37 12.07
CA LYS A 114 14.15 -1.20 12.94
C LYS A 114 12.67 -0.99 12.65
N VAL A 115 12.24 0.26 12.45
CA VAL A 115 10.85 0.55 12.09
C VAL A 115 10.51 -0.06 10.72
N ALA A 116 11.39 0.11 9.72
CA ALA A 116 11.22 -0.48 8.40
C ALA A 116 11.09 -2.02 8.45
N GLU A 117 11.93 -2.69 9.23
CA GLU A 117 11.87 -4.13 9.46
C GLU A 117 10.57 -4.55 10.16
N SER A 118 10.12 -3.78 11.15
CA SER A 118 8.85 -4.00 11.85
C SER A 118 7.67 -3.89 10.88
N VAL A 119 7.64 -2.89 10.00
CA VAL A 119 6.61 -2.73 8.96
C VAL A 119 6.61 -3.94 8.02
N CYS A 120 7.77 -4.35 7.50
CA CYS A 120 7.88 -5.51 6.62
C CYS A 120 7.37 -6.80 7.28
N LYS A 121 7.83 -7.08 8.51
CA LYS A 121 7.55 -8.34 9.21
C LYS A 121 6.15 -8.39 9.79
N LYS A 122 5.71 -7.34 10.51
CA LYS A 122 4.45 -7.33 11.25
C LYS A 122 3.27 -6.82 10.44
N LYS A 123 3.47 -5.81 9.58
CA LYS A 123 2.38 -5.15 8.85
C LYS A 123 2.18 -5.70 7.43
N LEU A 124 3.28 -6.02 6.75
CA LEU A 124 3.24 -6.53 5.38
C LEU A 124 3.32 -8.06 5.30
N GLY A 125 3.94 -8.72 6.28
CA GLY A 125 4.10 -10.17 6.32
C GLY A 125 5.09 -10.71 5.28
N ILE A 126 6.06 -9.89 4.86
CA ILE A 126 7.03 -10.22 3.81
C ILE A 126 8.45 -10.09 4.33
N ALA A 127 9.37 -10.88 3.76
CA ALA A 127 10.80 -10.62 3.88
C ALA A 127 11.11 -9.37 3.06
N GLY A 128 11.38 -8.24 3.73
CA GLY A 128 11.65 -6.98 3.05
C GLY A 128 12.90 -7.09 2.17
N THR A 129 12.80 -6.70 0.90
CA THR A 129 13.99 -6.52 0.06
C THR A 129 14.81 -5.33 0.57
N GLU A 130 16.12 -5.32 0.32
CA GLU A 130 17.00 -4.23 0.78
C GLU A 130 16.52 -2.86 0.26
N GLU A 131 16.04 -2.82 -0.98
CA GLU A 131 15.44 -1.62 -1.57
C GLU A 131 14.18 -1.14 -0.82
N LEU A 132 13.28 -2.07 -0.48
CA LEU A 132 12.07 -1.75 0.28
C LEU A 132 12.43 -1.24 1.68
N LEU A 133 13.41 -1.86 2.34
CA LEU A 133 13.86 -1.45 3.66
C LEU A 133 14.49 -0.05 3.62
N ASN A 134 15.31 0.25 2.62
CA ASN A 134 15.91 1.58 2.46
C ASN A 134 14.86 2.67 2.23
N ASN A 135 13.88 2.39 1.37
CA ASN A 135 12.78 3.33 1.12
C ASN A 135 11.92 3.54 2.38
N LEU A 136 11.60 2.46 3.12
CA LEU A 136 10.85 2.56 4.37
C LEU A 136 11.65 3.23 5.50
N ALA A 137 12.96 3.05 5.56
CA ALA A 137 13.82 3.74 6.53
C ALA A 137 13.88 5.24 6.22
N THR A 138 13.95 5.61 4.95
CA THR A 138 13.89 7.02 4.52
C THR A 138 12.53 7.62 4.86
N MET A 139 11.46 6.89 4.60
CA MET A 139 10.09 7.28 4.93
C MET A 139 9.88 7.42 6.46
N SER A 140 10.49 6.53 7.24
CA SER A 140 10.50 6.59 8.70
C SER A 140 11.17 7.86 9.23
N LYS A 141 12.30 8.26 8.62
CA LYS A 141 12.99 9.49 8.96
C LYS A 141 12.12 10.71 8.66
N GLU A 142 11.52 10.76 7.47
CA GLU A 142 10.63 11.84 7.06
C GLU A 142 9.42 11.96 7.97
N TYR A 143 8.81 10.82 8.35
CA TYR A 143 7.70 10.80 9.29
C TYR A 143 8.08 11.43 10.64
N ARG A 144 9.22 11.08 11.23
CA ARG A 144 9.65 11.70 12.49
C ARG A 144 9.89 13.20 12.35
N GLN A 145 10.53 13.62 11.26
CA GLN A 145 10.76 15.04 11.00
C GLN A 145 9.44 15.81 10.85
N SER A 146 8.40 15.18 10.30
CA SER A 146 7.08 15.79 10.16
C SER A 146 6.28 15.84 11.47
N GLN A 147 6.60 14.99 12.45
CA GLN A 147 5.97 15.01 13.78
C GLN A 147 6.72 15.88 14.80
N THR A 148 7.98 16.25 14.52
CA THR A 148 8.82 17.00 15.46
C THR A 148 8.69 18.50 15.19
N ASP A 149 8.16 19.24 16.16
CA ASP A 149 8.13 20.70 16.09
C ASP A 149 9.55 21.27 16.12
N PRO A 150 9.81 22.39 15.39
CA PRO A 150 11.11 23.03 15.44
C PRO A 150 11.43 23.51 16.88
N PRO A 151 12.70 23.42 17.31
CA PRO A 151 13.09 23.82 18.64
C PRO A 151 12.80 25.31 18.87
N SER A 152 12.08 25.62 19.95
CA SER A 152 11.75 27.01 20.29
C SER A 152 12.60 27.50 21.46
N LEU A 153 13.10 28.75 21.36
CA LEU A 153 13.79 29.43 22.45
C LEU A 153 12.95 29.49 23.74
N SER A 154 11.63 29.45 23.58
CA SER A 154 10.70 29.52 24.71
C SER A 154 10.73 28.25 25.56
N ASP A 155 11.06 27.11 24.96
CA ASP A 155 11.15 25.80 25.62
C ASP A 155 12.54 25.56 26.23
N MET A 156 13.53 26.37 25.83
CA MET A 156 14.94 26.26 26.24
C MET A 156 15.36 27.34 27.24
N LYS A 157 14.42 27.98 27.94
CA LYS A 157 14.70 29.11 28.87
C LYS A 157 15.66 28.78 30.01
N GLU A 158 15.70 27.51 30.42
CA GLU A 158 16.57 27.01 31.50
C GLU A 158 17.91 26.47 30.98
N ILE A 159 18.12 26.48 29.66
CA ILE A 159 19.32 25.99 28.99
C ILE A 159 20.26 27.16 28.74
N ASP A 160 21.57 26.92 28.89
CA ASP A 160 22.59 27.92 28.59
C ASP A 160 22.47 28.45 27.16
N ASN A 161 22.64 29.76 26.98
CA ASN A 161 22.44 30.42 25.69
C ASN A 161 23.36 29.83 24.60
N ALA A 162 24.59 29.43 24.91
CA ALA A 162 25.49 28.84 23.91
C ALA A 162 24.99 27.47 23.41
N VAL A 163 24.32 26.71 24.28
CA VAL A 163 23.70 25.43 23.93
C VAL A 163 22.41 25.67 23.15
N SER A 164 21.56 26.61 23.59
CA SER A 164 20.33 26.99 22.89
C SER A 164 20.60 27.53 21.49
N ASP A 165 21.62 28.38 21.34
CA ASP A 165 22.05 28.93 20.05
C ASP A 165 22.57 27.83 19.12
N TRP A 166 23.37 26.90 19.64
CA TRP A 166 23.86 25.74 18.87
C TRP A 166 22.71 24.83 18.40
N VAL A 167 21.73 24.55 19.26
CA VAL A 167 20.56 23.72 18.89
C VAL A 167 19.77 24.35 17.74
N ILE A 168 19.60 25.67 17.75
CA ILE A 168 18.89 26.39 16.68
C ILE A 168 19.71 26.45 15.40
N GLU A 169 21.04 26.55 15.50
CA GLU A 169 21.93 26.60 14.34
C GLU A 169 22.00 25.25 13.59
N VAL A 170 21.90 24.13 14.32
CA VAL A 170 22.10 22.77 13.77
C VAL A 170 20.80 22.14 13.25
N TYR A 171 19.64 22.61 13.71
CA TYR A 171 18.32 22.12 13.26
C TYR A 171 18.00 22.52 11.82
#